data_AF-A0A1J4W0L4-F1
#
_entry.id   AF-A0A1J4W0L4-F1
#
_cell.length_a   1.000
_cell.length_b   1.000
_cell.length_c   1.000
_cell.angle_alpha   90.00
_cell.angle_beta   90.00
_cell.angle_gamma   90.00
#
_symmetry.space_group_name_H-M   'P 1'
#
loop_
_entity.id
_entity.type
_entity.pdbx_description
1 polymer ?
#
loop_
_entity_poly.entity_id
_entity_poly.type
_entity_poly.pdbx_seq_one_letter_code
_entity_poly.pdbx_strand_id
1 'polypeptide(L)'
;METLEHIKNPLYLMAQVYDLLEDEGICYISIPYTKLDYARKNQKNIYNCHVCRWTEKEILNQMRKVGFIPQIVQKKRRFKNTAFWLPPCWLVLELRKRLSH
;
A
#
# COMPACT_ATOMS: atom_id res chain seq x y z
N MET A 1 10.28 -9.21 5.98
CA MET A 1 10.38 -9.27 4.51
C MET A 1 9.13 -8.64 3.94
N GLU A 2 9.27 -7.62 3.09
CA GLU A 2 8.21 -6.65 2.74
C GLU A 2 7.48 -7.15 1.47
N THR A 3 6.42 -7.94 1.63
CA THR A 3 5.92 -8.85 0.56
C THR A 3 5.19 -8.14 -0.60
N LEU A 4 4.39 -7.10 -0.34
CA LEU A 4 3.50 -6.51 -1.35
C LEU A 4 4.21 -5.67 -2.42
N GLU A 5 5.36 -5.08 -2.10
CA GLU A 5 6.10 -4.21 -3.02
C GLU A 5 6.98 -4.97 -4.04
N HIS A 6 7.09 -6.28 -3.88
CA HIS A 6 7.81 -7.17 -4.78
C HIS A 6 6.88 -8.01 -5.67
N ILE A 7 5.57 -7.92 -5.44
CA ILE A 7 4.58 -8.66 -6.22
C ILE A 7 4.23 -7.88 -7.48
N LYS A 8 4.46 -8.50 -8.64
CA LYS A 8 4.17 -7.91 -9.96
C LYS A 8 2.71 -7.47 -10.13
N ASN A 9 1.77 -8.15 -9.46
CA ASN A 9 0.35 -7.85 -9.50
C ASN A 9 -0.29 -7.94 -8.11
N PRO A 10 -0.25 -6.87 -7.29
CA PRO A 10 -0.83 -6.87 -5.93
C PRO A 10 -2.35 -7.05 -5.94
N LEU A 11 -3.03 -6.62 -7.00
CA LEU A 11 -4.49 -6.61 -7.09
C LEU A 11 -5.03 -8.02 -7.13
N TYR A 12 -4.33 -8.89 -7.87
CA TYR A 12 -4.67 -10.30 -7.94
C TYR A 12 -4.56 -10.99 -6.58
N LEU A 13 -3.48 -10.74 -5.83
CA LEU A 13 -3.35 -11.26 -4.47
C LEU A 13 -4.48 -10.74 -3.57
N MET A 14 -4.78 -9.45 -3.66
CA MET A 14 -5.84 -8.87 -2.82
C MET A 14 -7.23 -9.39 -3.17
N ALA A 15 -7.50 -9.75 -4.43
CA ALA A 15 -8.74 -10.43 -4.81
C ALA A 15 -8.84 -11.81 -4.14
N GLN A 16 -7.76 -12.59 -4.12
CA GLN A 16 -7.75 -13.88 -3.41
C GLN A 16 -7.95 -13.70 -1.89
N VAL A 17 -7.36 -12.66 -1.31
CA VAL A 17 -7.58 -12.31 0.11
C VAL A 17 -9.04 -11.93 0.35
N TYR A 18 -9.68 -11.23 -0.58
CA TYR A 18 -11.10 -10.87 -0.49
C TYR A 18 -12.00 -12.11 -0.49
N ASP A 19 -11.73 -13.08 -1.36
CA ASP A 19 -12.49 -14.33 -1.47
C ASP A 19 -12.31 -15.23 -0.24
N LEU A 20 -11.14 -15.22 0.39
CA LEU A 20 -10.85 -15.98 1.61
C LEU A 20 -11.41 -15.33 2.88
N LEU A 21 -11.73 -14.03 2.84
CA LEU A 21 -12.24 -13.32 4.00
C LEU A 21 -13.69 -13.72 4.27
N GLU A 22 -13.98 -14.07 5.53
CA GLU A 22 -15.35 -14.23 6.01
C GLU A 22 -16.15 -12.93 5.82
N ASP A 23 -17.46 -13.05 5.88
CA ASP A 23 -18.34 -11.89 5.85
C ASP A 23 -18.08 -11.00 7.06
N GLU A 24 -18.02 -9.68 6.84
CA GLU A 24 -17.52 -8.69 7.81
C GLU A 24 -16.04 -8.82 8.22
N GLY A 25 -15.29 -9.72 7.58
CA GLY A 25 -13.86 -9.88 7.81
C GLY A 25 -13.09 -8.57 7.59
N ILE A 26 -12.03 -8.41 8.39
CA ILE A 26 -11.12 -7.27 8.34
C ILE A 26 -9.71 -7.76 8.01
N CYS A 27 -9.09 -7.17 7.00
CA CYS A 27 -7.70 -7.41 6.64
C CYS A 27 -6.85 -6.17 6.93
N TYR A 28 -5.71 -6.35 7.59
CA TYR A 28 -4.73 -5.28 7.80
C TYR A 28 -3.51 -5.49 6.93
N ILE A 29 -3.14 -4.48 6.13
CA ILE A 29 -1.96 -4.54 5.27
C ILE A 29 -1.04 -3.34 5.51
N SER A 30 0.27 -3.60 5.54
CA SER A 30 1.30 -2.56 5.55
C SER A 30 1.92 -2.45 4.16
N ILE A 31 1.80 -1.28 3.55
CA ILE A 31 2.36 -0.99 2.23
C ILE A 31 3.41 0.11 2.35
N PRO A 32 4.65 -0.13 1.88
CA PRO A 32 5.60 0.96 1.69
C PRO A 32 5.06 1.85 0.57
N TYR A 33 4.88 3.13 0.86
CA TYR A 33 4.52 4.12 -0.15
C TYR A 33 5.63 5.14 -0.20
N THR A 34 6.14 5.44 -1.38
CA THR A 34 7.06 6.56 -1.51
C THR A 34 6.25 7.74 -2.03
N LYS A 35 6.21 8.85 -1.29
CA LYS A 35 5.67 10.09 -1.85
C LYS A 35 6.54 10.42 -3.06
N LEU A 36 5.97 10.35 -4.26
CA LEU A 36 6.72 10.55 -5.49
C LEU A 36 7.37 11.93 -5.43
N ASP A 37 8.70 11.95 -5.49
CA ASP A 37 9.46 13.18 -5.63
C ASP A 37 9.24 13.69 -7.06
N TYR A 38 8.21 14.53 -7.24
CA TYR A 38 7.85 15.09 -8.54
C TYR A 38 9.00 15.88 -9.18
N ALA A 39 9.98 16.35 -8.39
CA ALA A 39 11.16 17.05 -8.88
C ALA A 39 12.17 16.12 -9.58
N ARG A 40 12.14 14.81 -9.29
CA ARG A 40 13.04 13.80 -9.88
C ARG A 40 12.42 13.00 -11.03
N LYS A 41 11.34 13.51 -11.64
CA LYS A 41 10.56 12.82 -12.69
C LYS A 41 11.41 12.26 -13.85
N ASN A 42 12.59 12.83 -14.10
CA ASN A 42 13.50 12.47 -15.19
C ASN A 42 14.82 11.81 -14.75
N GLN A 43 15.01 11.51 -13.46
CA GLN A 43 16.22 10.81 -12.98
C GLN A 43 15.91 9.32 -12.80
N LYS A 44 16.63 8.46 -13.52
CA LYS A 44 16.64 7.01 -13.27
C LYS A 44 17.12 6.80 -11.83
N ASN A 45 16.22 6.43 -10.94
CA ASN A 45 16.59 6.07 -9.58
C ASN A 45 17.46 4.82 -9.64
N ILE A 46 18.70 4.93 -9.17
CA ILE A 46 19.71 3.85 -9.19
C ILE A 46 19.23 2.67 -8.33
N TYR A 47 18.38 2.94 -7.33
CA TYR A 47 17.73 1.97 -6.46
C TYR A 47 16.40 1.47 -7.05
N ASN A 48 16.39 1.12 -8.32
CA ASN A 48 15.23 0.69 -9.10
C ASN A 48 14.63 -0.67 -8.66
N CYS A 49 14.81 -1.05 -7.39
CA CYS A 49 14.36 -2.29 -6.78
C CYS A 49 12.96 -2.22 -6.15
N HIS A 50 12.36 -1.03 -6.03
CA HIS A 50 11.00 -0.85 -5.51
C HIS A 50 10.00 -0.74 -6.68
N VAL A 51 9.29 -1.83 -6.95
CA VAL A 51 8.40 -2.00 -8.11
C VAL A 51 7.14 -1.13 -8.00
N CYS A 52 6.77 -0.69 -6.80
CA CYS A 52 5.45 -0.12 -6.55
C CYS A 52 5.53 1.38 -6.19
N ARG A 53 5.43 2.22 -7.22
CA ARG A 53 5.37 3.69 -7.13
C ARG A 53 3.93 4.20 -6.94
N TRP A 54 3.10 3.54 -6.14
CA TRP A 54 1.71 3.97 -5.99
C TRP A 54 1.60 5.15 -5.02
N THR A 55 0.83 6.13 -5.44
CA THR A 55 0.30 7.17 -4.56
C THR A 55 -0.73 6.58 -3.61
N GLU A 56 -0.92 7.23 -2.46
CA GLU A 56 -1.97 6.89 -1.50
C GLU A 56 -3.35 6.77 -2.16
N LYS A 57 -3.67 7.68 -3.08
CA LYS A 57 -4.93 7.68 -3.84
C LYS A 57 -5.07 6.45 -4.74
N GLU A 58 -3.99 6.04 -5.41
CA GLU A 58 -4.00 4.85 -6.27
C GLU A 58 -4.21 3.58 -5.45
N ILE A 59 -3.53 3.45 -4.31
CA ILE A 59 -3.69 2.30 -3.41
C ILE A 59 -5.15 2.20 -2.94
N LEU A 60 -5.72 3.30 -2.43
CA LEU A 60 -7.12 3.30 -1.97
C LEU A 60 -8.11 2.99 -3.10
N ASN A 61 -7.88 3.54 -4.30
CA ASN A 61 -8.74 3.27 -5.45
C ASN A 61 -8.65 1.81 -5.90
N GLN A 62 -7.44 1.24 -5.91
CA GLN A 62 -7.20 -0.16 -6.22
C GLN A 62 -7.92 -1.09 -5.24
N MET A 63 -7.82 -0.85 -3.93
CA MET A 63 -8.52 -1.66 -2.92
C MET A 63 -10.05 -1.56 -3.05
N ARG A 64 -10.57 -0.37 -3.36
CA ARG A 64 -12.01 -0.18 -3.62
C ARG A 64 -12.50 -0.96 -4.84
N LYS A 65 -11.70 -1.03 -5.91
CA LYS A 65 -12.02 -1.80 -7.12
C LYS A 65 -12.09 -3.30 -6.86
N VAL A 66 -11.31 -3.81 -5.90
CA VAL A 66 -11.36 -5.21 -5.47
C VAL A 66 -12.63 -5.50 -4.65
N GLY A 67 -13.26 -4.47 -4.08
CA GLY A 67 -14.47 -4.62 -3.25
C GLY A 67 -14.24 -4.33 -1.77
N PHE A 68 -13.05 -3.88 -1.38
CA PHE A 68 -12.81 -3.47 0.00
C PHE A 68 -13.31 -2.04 0.28
N ILE A 69 -13.59 -1.76 1.55
CA ILE A 69 -13.72 -0.41 2.11
C ILE A 69 -12.40 -0.09 2.82
N PRO A 70 -11.45 0.59 2.15
CA PRO A 70 -10.13 0.86 2.74
C PRO A 70 -10.14 2.09 3.64
N GLN A 71 -9.50 1.97 4.80
CA GLN A 71 -9.24 3.05 5.74
C GLN A 71 -7.76 3.09 6.11
N ILE A 72 -7.14 4.27 6.09
CA ILE A 72 -5.76 4.43 6.58
C ILE A 72 -5.82 4.55 8.10
N VAL A 73 -5.31 3.54 8.80
CA VAL A 73 -5.24 3.54 10.26
C VAL A 73 -3.93 4.10 10.77
N GLN A 74 -2.86 4.04 9.97
CA GLN A 74 -1.57 4.59 10.38
C GLN A 74 -0.71 5.01 9.19
N LYS A 75 0.05 6.10 9.37
CA LYS A 75 1.17 6.47 8.49
C LYS A 75 2.47 6.38 9.30
N LYS A 76 3.42 5.55 8.87
CA LYS A 76 4.71 5.34 9.56
C LYS A 76 5.89 5.84 8.73
N ARG A 77 7.00 6.12 9.41
CA ARG A 77 8.32 6.40 8.83
C ARG A 77 9.17 5.12 8.89
N ARG A 78 10.04 4.90 7.89
CA ARG A 78 10.89 3.68 7.78
C ARG A 78 11.97 3.57 8.85
N PHE A 79 12.41 4.69 9.45
CA PHE A 79 13.52 4.68 10.39
C PHE A 79 13.11 5.13 11.79
N LYS A 80 13.40 4.28 12.77
CA LYS A 80 13.50 4.62 14.19
C LYS A 80 15.00 4.86 14.45
N ASN A 81 15.38 6.05 14.91
CA ASN A 81 16.74 6.42 15.37
C ASN A 81 17.78 6.95 14.35
N THR A 82 17.40 7.35 13.14
CA THR A 82 18.28 8.20 12.30
C THR A 82 17.79 9.64 12.37
N ALA A 83 18.66 10.59 12.73
CA ALA A 83 18.34 12.01 12.93
C ALA A 83 17.89 12.78 11.66
N PHE A 84 17.54 12.07 10.59
CA PHE A 84 17.06 12.65 9.34
C PHE A 84 15.52 12.66 9.31
N TRP A 85 14.93 13.84 9.10
CA TRP A 85 13.50 13.98 8.85
C TRP A 85 13.17 13.47 7.45
N LEU A 86 12.85 12.18 7.34
CA LEU A 86 12.31 11.61 6.11
C LEU A 86 10.78 11.62 6.15
N PRO A 87 10.11 11.94 5.02
CA PRO A 87 8.66 11.92 4.95
C PRO A 87 8.12 10.51 5.28
N PRO A 88 6.88 10.42 5.81
CA PRO A 88 6.24 9.12 6.03
C PRO A 88 6.22 8.33 4.73
N CYS A 89 6.58 7.05 4.84
CA CYS A 89 6.81 6.19 3.68
C CYS A 89 6.17 4.80 3.85
N TRP A 90 5.29 4.65 4.83
CA TRP A 90 4.50 3.45 5.08
C TRP A 90 3.05 3.81 5.39
N LEU A 91 2.12 3.11 4.76
CA LEU A 91 0.70 3.14 5.09
C LEU A 91 0.31 1.81 5.71
N VAL A 92 -0.43 1.87 6.80
CA VAL A 92 -1.18 0.73 7.33
C VAL A 92 -2.64 0.97 6.96
N LEU A 93 -3.20 0.02 6.21
CA LEU A 93 -4.58 0.03 5.78
C LEU A 93 -5.37 -1.01 6.55
N GLU A 94 -6.55 -0.63 7.00
CA GLU A 94 -7.63 -1.53 7.35
C GLU A 94 -8.52 -1.68 6.11
N LEU A 95 -8.77 -2.93 5.71
CA LEU A 95 -9.60 -3.29 4.57
C LEU A 95 -10.78 -4.10 5.07
N ARG A 96 -11.97 -3.51 5.05
CA ARG A 96 -13.21 -4.22 5.38
C ARG A 96 -13.84 -4.77 4.11
N LYS A 97 -14.33 -6.01 4.16
CA LYS A 97 -15.11 -6.57 3.04
C LYS A 97 -16.37 -5.71 2.86
N ARG A 98 -16.60 -5.18 1.66
CA ARG A 98 -17.90 -4.56 1.35
C ARG A 98 -18.88 -5.72 1.19
N LEU A 99 -19.80 -5.87 2.15
CA LEU A 99 -20.93 -6.78 1.99
C LEU A 99 -21.66 -6.37 0.70
N SER A 100 -21.74 -7.30 -0.24
CA SER A 100 -22.57 -7.15 -1.42
C SER A 100 -24.02 -6.95 -0.96
N HIS A 101 -24.59 -5.79 -1.28
CA HIS A 101 -26.05 -5.62 -1.32
C HIS A 101 -26.61 -6.38 -2.52
#